data_AF-A0A7S1H7J1-F1
#
_entry.id   AF-A0A7S1H7J1-F1
#
_cell.length_a   1.000
_cell.length_b   1.000
_cell.length_c   1.000
_cell.angle_alpha   90.00
_cell.angle_beta   90.00
_cell.angle_gamma   90.00
#
_symmetry.space_group_name_H-M   'P 1'
#
loop_
_entity.id
_entity.type
_entity.pdbx_description
1 polymer ?
#
loop_
_entity_poly.entity_id
_entity_poly.type
_entity_poly.pdbx_seq_one_letter_code
_entity_poly.pdbx_strand_id
1 'polypeptide(L)'
;GTFTPQGVANALWAFARLSVMPDPAFLRAMMDQAALRAGGFNPQDLANTLWALATLQAPAPPRLLEALGGRAADVMGGFTSQNVANTMWALAALGGAPPPGLAG
;
A
#
# COMPACT_ATOMS: atom_id res chain seq x y z
N GLY A 1 -3.61 12.63 -17.94
CA GLY A 1 -3.80 12.97 -16.52
C GLY A 1 -2.78 12.21 -15.70
N THR A 2 -2.04 12.88 -14.82
CA THR A 2 -1.03 12.26 -13.97
C THR A 2 -1.72 11.59 -12.78
N PHE A 3 -1.49 10.29 -12.58
CA PHE A 3 -1.89 9.62 -11.34
C PHE A 3 -1.18 10.29 -10.16
N THR A 4 -1.93 10.79 -9.18
CA THR A 4 -1.39 11.27 -7.90
C THR A 4 -1.17 10.08 -6.97
N PRO A 5 -0.33 10.19 -5.91
CA PRO A 5 -0.21 9.16 -4.87
C PRO A 5 -1.58 8.67 -4.36
N GLN A 6 -2.43 9.61 -3.96
CA GLN A 6 -3.79 9.35 -3.51
C GLN A 6 -4.65 8.70 -4.60
N GLY A 7 -4.51 9.11 -5.87
CA GLY A 7 -5.25 8.52 -6.98
C GLY A 7 -4.93 7.04 -7.19
N VAL A 8 -3.66 6.65 -7.04
CA VAL A 8 -3.24 5.24 -7.09
C VAL A 8 -3.83 4.46 -5.90
N ALA A 9 -3.73 5.02 -4.69
CA ALA A 9 -4.26 4.38 -3.49
C ALA A 9 -5.78 4.15 -3.56
N ASN A 10 -6.53 5.17 -3.98
CA ASN A 10 -7.98 5.10 -4.13
C ASN A 10 -8.41 4.10 -5.20
N ALA A 11 -7.69 4.01 -6.32
CA ALA A 11 -8.00 3.05 -7.37
C ALA A 11 -7.83 1.61 -6.88
N LEU A 12 -6.69 1.29 -6.28
CA LEU A 12 -6.44 -0.05 -5.71
C LEU A 12 -7.47 -0.38 -4.61
N TRP A 13 -7.73 0.56 -3.71
CA TRP A 13 -8.73 0.41 -2.66
C TRP A 13 -10.13 0.15 -3.22
N ALA A 14 -10.54 0.84 -4.29
CA ALA A 14 -11.84 0.64 -4.91
C ALA A 14 -11.98 -0.77 -5.50
N PHE A 15 -10.98 -1.28 -6.22
CA PHE A 15 -10.98 -2.65 -6.73
C PHE A 15 -11.09 -3.68 -5.60
N ALA A 16 -10.30 -3.52 -4.54
CA ALA A 16 -10.38 -4.38 -3.36
C ALA A 16 -11.75 -4.31 -2.69
N ARG A 17 -12.31 -3.10 -2.51
CA ARG A 17 -13.61 -2.89 -1.86
C ARG A 17 -14.76 -3.48 -2.67
N LEU A 18 -14.69 -3.40 -3.99
CA LEU A 18 -15.68 -3.99 -4.90
C LEU A 18 -15.49 -5.50 -5.09
N SER A 19 -14.43 -6.10 -4.52
CA SER A 19 -14.07 -7.50 -4.73
C SER A 19 -13.91 -7.86 -6.21
N VAL A 20 -13.38 -6.92 -7.00
CA VAL A 20 -13.10 -7.09 -8.43
C VAL A 20 -11.60 -7.11 -8.64
N MET A 21 -11.10 -8.20 -9.22
CA MET A 21 -9.70 -8.28 -9.61
C MET A 21 -9.49 -7.47 -10.91
N PRO A 22 -8.60 -6.47 -10.92
CA PRO A 22 -8.25 -5.78 -12.15
C PRO A 22 -7.56 -6.73 -13.13
N ASP A 23 -7.53 -6.35 -14.40
CA ASP A 23 -6.66 -6.99 -15.38
C ASP A 23 -5.20 -7.06 -14.84
N PRO A 24 -4.50 -8.20 -14.99
CA PRO A 24 -3.16 -8.36 -14.43
C PRO A 24 -2.14 -7.30 -14.89
N ALA A 25 -2.21 -6.86 -16.16
CA ALA A 25 -1.31 -5.83 -16.67
C ALA A 25 -1.64 -4.46 -16.06
N PHE A 26 -2.93 -4.17 -15.87
CA PHE A 26 -3.37 -2.96 -15.18
C PHE A 26 -2.93 -2.95 -13.71
N LEU A 27 -3.14 -4.06 -12.99
CA LEU A 27 -2.70 -4.19 -11.59
C LEU A 27 -1.18 -4.02 -11.47
N ARG A 28 -0.41 -4.61 -12.40
CA ARG A 28 1.04 -4.44 -12.46
C ARG A 28 1.43 -2.97 -12.66
N ALA A 29 0.79 -2.28 -13.59
CA ALA A 29 1.03 -0.86 -13.82
C ALA A 29 0.72 -0.01 -12.57
N MET A 30 -0.38 -0.28 -11.86
CA MET A 30 -0.72 0.41 -10.61
C MET A 30 0.33 0.16 -9.52
N MET A 31 0.83 -1.06 -9.38
CA MET A 31 1.92 -1.39 -8.46
C MET A 31 3.21 -0.63 -8.80
N ASP A 32 3.58 -0.55 -10.09
CA ASP A 32 4.76 0.21 -10.50
C ASP A 32 4.56 1.73 -10.28
N GLN A 33 3.35 2.26 -10.49
CA GLN A 33 3.04 3.66 -10.18
C GLN A 33 3.05 3.94 -8.66
N ALA A 34 2.62 2.98 -7.83
CA ALA A 34 2.69 3.08 -6.38
C ALA A 34 4.15 3.12 -5.90
N ALA A 35 5.01 2.23 -6.40
CA ALA A 35 6.43 2.23 -6.08
C ALA A 35 7.11 3.56 -6.48
N LEU A 36 6.87 4.04 -7.70
CA LEU A 36 7.45 5.30 -8.20
C LEU A 36 7.03 6.52 -7.35
N ARG A 37 5.84 6.48 -6.77
CA ARG A 37 5.27 7.62 -6.03
C ARG A 37 5.30 7.46 -4.52
N ALA A 38 5.85 6.37 -4.00
CA ALA A 38 5.80 6.03 -2.57
C ALA A 38 6.16 7.22 -1.68
N GLY A 39 7.20 8.00 -2.02
CA GLY A 39 7.62 9.18 -1.26
C GLY A 39 6.54 10.28 -1.07
N GLY A 40 5.52 10.32 -1.93
CA GLY A 40 4.40 11.26 -1.85
C GLY A 40 3.18 10.74 -1.11
N PHE A 41 3.18 9.50 -0.64
CA PHE A 41 2.04 8.92 0.07
C PHE A 41 1.96 9.50 1.48
N ASN A 42 0.73 9.78 1.92
CA ASN A 42 0.43 10.05 3.32
C ASN A 42 0.09 8.73 4.06
N PRO A 43 -0.08 8.75 5.40
CA PRO A 43 -0.43 7.57 6.19
C PRO A 43 -1.66 6.79 5.71
N GLN A 44 -2.70 7.48 5.27
CA GLN A 44 -3.92 6.85 4.78
C GLN A 44 -3.71 6.20 3.42
N ASP A 45 -3.00 6.86 2.50
CA ASP A 45 -2.66 6.31 1.18
C ASP A 45 -1.88 4.99 1.33
N LEU A 46 -0.89 4.95 2.24
CA LEU A 46 -0.10 3.76 2.54
C LEU A 46 -0.96 2.62 3.06
N ALA A 47 -1.76 2.90 4.10
CA ALA A 47 -2.64 1.91 4.70
C ALA A 47 -3.64 1.35 3.68
N ASN A 48 -4.25 2.22 2.86
CA ASN A 48 -5.20 1.81 1.83
C ASN A 48 -4.55 0.98 0.73
N THR A 49 -3.36 1.39 0.24
CA THR A 49 -2.66 0.64 -0.80
C THR A 49 -2.21 -0.73 -0.32
N LEU A 50 -1.57 -0.82 0.85
CA LEU A 50 -1.12 -2.10 1.41
C LEU A 50 -2.32 -3.02 1.69
N TRP A 51 -3.37 -2.50 2.33
CA TRP A 51 -4.58 -3.25 2.60
C TRP A 51 -5.24 -3.76 1.31
N ALA A 52 -5.32 -2.92 0.27
CA ALA A 52 -5.90 -3.30 -1.00
C ALA A 52 -5.10 -4.42 -1.70
N LEU A 53 -3.77 -4.29 -1.73
CA LEU A 53 -2.89 -5.31 -2.32
C LEU A 53 -3.00 -6.64 -1.58
N ALA A 54 -3.04 -6.61 -0.24
CA ALA A 54 -3.25 -7.81 0.58
C ALA A 54 -4.63 -8.44 0.33
N THR A 55 -5.69 -7.63 0.30
CA THR A 55 -7.07 -8.08 0.07
C THR A 55 -7.25 -8.72 -1.30
N LEU A 56 -6.64 -8.13 -2.34
CA LEU A 56 -6.65 -8.67 -3.70
C LEU A 56 -5.71 -9.87 -3.89
N GLN A 57 -4.93 -10.24 -2.86
CA GLN A 57 -3.86 -11.23 -2.94
C GLN A 57 -2.91 -10.93 -4.12
N ALA A 58 -2.62 -9.64 -4.31
CA ALA A 58 -1.80 -9.17 -5.42
C ALA A 58 -0.36 -9.68 -5.26
N PRO A 59 0.32 -10.07 -6.36
CA PRO A 59 1.72 -10.49 -6.33
C PRO A 59 2.65 -9.27 -6.18
N ALA A 60 2.60 -8.62 -5.02
CA ALA A 60 3.36 -7.43 -4.71
C ALA A 60 4.86 -7.75 -4.68
N PRO A 61 5.69 -7.15 -5.57
CA PRO A 61 7.11 -7.45 -5.60
C PRO A 61 7.83 -6.85 -4.37
N PRO A 62 8.93 -7.45 -3.88
CA PRO A 62 9.65 -6.97 -2.70
C PRO A 62 10.00 -5.47 -2.74
N ARG A 63 10.46 -4.98 -3.90
CA ARG A 63 10.77 -3.55 -4.13
C ARG A 63 9.61 -2.59 -3.81
N LEU A 64 8.36 -3.02 -4.05
CA LEU A 64 7.18 -2.21 -3.76
C LEU A 64 6.95 -2.19 -2.25
N LEU A 65 7.05 -3.35 -1.59
CA LEU A 65 6.87 -3.47 -0.15
C LEU A 65 7.94 -2.68 0.60
N GLU A 66 9.19 -2.71 0.15
CA GLU A 66 10.29 -1.91 0.69
C GLU A 66 10.02 -0.41 0.55
N ALA A 67 9.58 0.05 -0.63
CA ALA A 67 9.28 1.46 -0.87
C ALA A 67 8.10 1.97 0.00
N LEU A 68 7.01 1.21 0.07
CA LEU A 68 5.85 1.57 0.90
C LEU A 68 6.15 1.44 2.40
N GLY A 69 6.89 0.41 2.80
CA GLY A 69 7.29 0.17 4.19
C GLY A 69 8.27 1.22 4.70
N GLY A 70 9.28 1.59 3.90
CA GLY A 70 10.20 2.68 4.21
C GLY A 70 9.47 4.01 4.39
N ARG A 71 8.56 4.33 3.44
CA ARG A 71 7.73 5.52 3.58
C ARG A 71 6.84 5.48 4.83
N ALA A 72 6.27 4.32 5.16
CA ALA A 72 5.46 4.17 6.37
C ALA A 72 6.26 4.45 7.65
N ALA A 73 7.54 4.07 7.70
CA ALA A 73 8.42 4.45 8.80
C ALA A 73 8.61 5.98 8.86
N ASP A 74 8.87 6.63 7.73
CA ASP A 74 9.12 8.08 7.68
C ASP A 74 7.93 8.93 8.15
N VAL A 75 6.70 8.49 7.87
CA VAL A 75 5.46 9.24 8.19
C VAL A 75 4.68 8.65 9.36
N MET A 76 5.29 7.74 10.12
CA MET A 76 4.63 7.00 11.20
C MET A 76 3.94 7.91 12.22
N GLY A 77 4.53 9.06 12.55
CA GLY A 77 3.95 10.03 13.50
C GLY A 77 2.61 10.63 13.06
N GLY A 78 2.22 10.49 11.79
CA GLY A 78 0.92 10.92 11.28
C GLY A 78 -0.12 9.79 11.19
N PHE A 79 0.22 8.56 11.59
CA PHE A 79 -0.72 7.44 11.53
C PHE A 79 -1.77 7.55 12.63
N THR A 80 -3.03 7.29 12.27
CA THR A 80 -4.03 6.89 13.26
C THR A 80 -3.81 5.45 13.69
N SER A 81 -4.38 5.04 14.83
CA SER A 81 -4.32 3.64 15.30
C SER A 81 -4.86 2.66 14.25
N GLN A 82 -5.86 3.07 13.47
CA GLN A 82 -6.40 2.26 12.38
C GLN A 82 -5.41 2.12 11.21
N ASN A 83 -4.70 3.20 10.84
CA ASN A 83 -3.67 3.12 9.81
C ASN A 83 -2.55 2.16 10.23
N VAL A 84 -2.15 2.21 11.50
CA VAL A 84 -1.12 1.31 12.05
C VAL A 84 -1.58 -0.15 11.94
N ALA A 85 -2.78 -0.47 12.43
CA ALA A 85 -3.32 -1.82 12.39
C ALA A 85 -3.43 -2.37 10.96
N ASN A 86 -3.97 -1.57 10.03
CA ASN A 86 -4.14 -1.97 8.64
C ASN A 86 -2.79 -2.21 7.93
N THR A 87 -1.82 -1.32 8.13
CA THR A 87 -0.50 -1.45 7.52
C THR A 87 0.23 -2.68 8.05
N MET A 88 0.20 -2.94 9.36
CA MET A 88 0.85 -4.12 9.95
C MET A 88 0.22 -5.43 9.46
N TRP A 89 -1.11 -5.53 9.51
CA TRP A 89 -1.81 -6.72 9.03
C TRP A 89 -1.53 -6.97 7.55
N ALA A 90 -1.57 -5.92 6.72
CA ALA A 90 -1.35 -6.05 5.29
C ALA A 90 0.07 -6.47 4.94
N LEU A 91 1.09 -5.92 5.62
CA LEU A 91 2.47 -6.34 5.41
C LEU A 91 2.67 -7.81 5.79
N ALA A 92 2.14 -8.24 6.94
CA ALA A 92 2.19 -9.65 7.34
C ALA A 92 1.49 -10.56 6.32
N ALA A 93 0.32 -10.17 5.82
CA ALA A 93 -0.43 -10.92 4.80
C ALA A 93 0.30 -11.01 3.45
N LEU A 94 1.09 -9.99 3.10
CA LEU A 94 1.90 -9.95 1.88
C LEU A 94 3.28 -10.61 2.05
N GLY A 95 3.57 -11.20 3.22
CA GLY A 95 4.87 -11.80 3.53
C GLY A 95 5.99 -10.78 3.77
N GLY A 96 5.65 -9.50 3.93
CA GLY A 96 6.57 -8.43 4.33
C GLY A 96 6.68 -8.29 5.85
N ALA A 97 7.80 -7.71 6.31
CA ALA A 97 7.94 -7.34 7.71
C ALA A 97 7.29 -5.97 7.99
N PRO A 98 6.67 -5.77 9.17
CA PRO A 98 6.26 -4.43 9.59
C PRO A 98 7.49 -3.51 9.72
N PRO A 99 7.36 -2.20 9.43
CA PRO A 99 8.48 -1.26 9.54
C PRO A 99 8.99 -1.15 10.98
N PRO A 100 10.29 -0.88 11.19
CA PRO A 100 10.85 -0.63 12.52
C PRO A 100 10.08 0.48 13.24
N GLY A 101 9.63 0.23 14.47
CA GLY A 101 8.81 1.16 15.27
C GLY A 101 7.29 0.94 15.17
N LEU A 102 6.82 0.10 14.22
CA LEU A 102 5.43 -0.39 14.18
C LEU A 102 5.26 -1.77 14.84
N ALA A 103 6.31 -2.60 14.83
CA ALA A 103 6.40 -3.75 15.73
C ALA A 103 6.71 -3.22 17.14
N GLY A 104 5.79 -3.42 18.08
CA GLY A 104 5.89 -2.89 19.45
C GLY A 104 7.16 -3.26 20.20
#